data_AF-A0A515CSU6-F1
#
_entry.id   AF-A0A515CSU6-F1
#
_cell.length_a   1.000
_cell.length_b   1.000
_cell.length_c   1.000
_cell.angle_alpha   90.00
_cell.angle_beta   90.00
_cell.angle_gamma   90.00
#
_symmetry.space_group_name_H-M   'P 1'
#
loop_
_entity.id
_entity.type
_entity.pdbx_description
1 polymer ?
#
loop_
_entity_poly.entity_id
_entity_poly.type
_entity_poly.pdbx_seq_one_letter_code
_entity_poly.pdbx_strand_id
1 'polypeptide(L)'
;MSGWLSKLAGGGIILLLVASICLGGYSSLLSHRLELARQQSAEQQKTLAQQAGLIATLQTQDAQNRVLMAAQQQQEQQLRQQADLYQRKYRDAIKNNKCAAERMPDAVLELLRGADTTAASADRPVAP
;
A
#
# COMPACT_ATOMS: atom_id res chain seq x y z
N MET A 1 65.44 -6.29 -56.60
CA MET A 1 64.88 -6.78 -55.32
C MET A 1 63.61 -6.03 -54.86
N SER A 2 63.11 -5.03 -55.61
CA SER A 2 61.96 -4.19 -55.23
C SER A 2 60.57 -4.76 -55.58
N GLY A 3 60.47 -5.67 -56.56
CA GLY A 3 59.17 -6.20 -57.02
C GLY A 3 58.48 -7.22 -56.09
N TRP A 4 59.21 -7.82 -55.15
CA TRP A 4 58.64 -8.77 -54.19
C TRP A 4 58.02 -8.05 -52.98
N LEU A 5 58.65 -6.95 -52.55
CA LEU A 5 58.14 -6.06 -51.50
C LEU A 5 56.84 -5.35 -51.91
N SER A 6 56.67 -4.95 -53.18
CA SER A 6 55.43 -4.32 -53.65
C SER A 6 54.24 -5.27 -53.67
N LYS A 7 54.46 -6.58 -53.91
CA LYS A 7 53.41 -7.60 -53.83
C LYS A 7 52.96 -7.87 -52.39
N LEU A 8 53.90 -7.88 -51.44
CA LEU A 8 53.60 -7.98 -50.01
C LEU A 8 52.87 -6.74 -49.48
N ALA A 9 53.33 -5.55 -49.86
CA ALA A 9 52.69 -4.29 -49.50
C ALA A 9 51.26 -4.18 -50.07
N GLY A 10 51.06 -4.59 -51.33
CA GLY A 10 49.73 -4.63 -51.95
C GLY A 10 48.76 -5.59 -51.25
N GLY A 11 49.24 -6.77 -50.85
CA GLY A 11 48.45 -7.73 -50.07
C GLY A 11 48.07 -7.20 -48.69
N GLY A 12 48.99 -6.53 -48.00
CA GLY A 12 48.73 -5.90 -46.70
C GLY A 12 47.69 -4.78 -46.77
N ILE A 13 47.73 -3.96 -47.82
CA ILE A 13 46.77 -2.88 -48.05
C ILE A 13 45.35 -3.42 -48.29
N ILE A 14 45.21 -4.48 -49.09
CA ILE A 14 43.91 -5.12 -49.35
C ILE A 14 43.33 -5.70 -48.05
N LEU A 15 44.16 -6.35 -47.24
CA LEU A 15 43.72 -6.94 -45.97
C LEU A 15 43.29 -5.85 -44.97
N LEU A 16 44.00 -4.72 -44.93
CA LEU A 16 43.64 -3.54 -44.14
C LEU A 16 42.29 -2.93 -44.58
N LEU A 17 42.05 -2.87 -45.89
CA LEU A 17 40.78 -2.39 -46.46
C LEU A 17 39.60 -3.28 -46.08
N VAL A 18 39.76 -4.61 -46.18
CA VAL A 18 38.73 -5.57 -45.78
C VAL A 18 38.46 -5.47 -44.27
N ALA A 19 39.49 -5.38 -43.45
CA ALA A 19 39.35 -5.20 -42.01
C ALA A 19 38.60 -3.90 -41.68
N SER A 20 38.92 -2.79 -42.35
CA SER A 20 38.24 -1.50 -42.18
C SER A 20 36.76 -1.56 -42.53
N ILE A 21 36.41 -2.22 -43.64
CA ILE A 21 35.01 -2.42 -44.06
C ILE A 21 34.26 -3.30 -43.05
N CYS A 22 34.88 -4.37 -42.57
CA CYS A 22 34.31 -5.22 -41.53
C CYS A 22 34.08 -4.46 -40.22
N LEU A 23 35.03 -3.64 -39.76
CA LEU A 23 34.90 -2.81 -38.56
C LEU A 23 33.82 -1.72 -38.72
N GLY A 24 33.75 -1.08 -39.88
CA GLY A 24 32.75 -0.04 -40.18
C GLY A 24 31.33 -0.59 -40.22
N GLY A 25 31.13 -1.75 -40.86
CA GLY A 25 29.83 -2.44 -40.89
C GLY A 25 29.37 -2.90 -39.51
N TYR A 26 30.28 -3.44 -38.69
CA TYR A 26 29.99 -3.87 -37.33
C TYR A 26 29.59 -2.70 -36.42
N SER A 27 30.25 -1.55 -36.59
CA SER A 27 29.96 -0.32 -35.85
C SER A 27 28.55 0.18 -36.15
N SER A 28 28.09 0.10 -37.39
CA SER A 28 26.72 0.50 -37.76
C SER A 28 25.65 -0.38 -37.11
N LEU A 29 25.89 -1.69 -37.03
CA LEU A 29 25.00 -2.63 -36.35
C LEU A 29 25.01 -2.42 -34.83
N LEU A 30 26.18 -2.19 -34.23
CA LEU A 30 26.28 -1.89 -32.80
C LEU A 30 25.57 -0.59 -32.44
N SER A 31 25.77 0.48 -33.21
CA SER A 31 25.12 1.77 -32.98
C SER A 31 23.60 1.63 -33.01
N HIS A 32 23.05 0.87 -33.97
CA HIS A 32 21.61 0.68 -34.04
C HIS A 32 21.06 -0.14 -32.86
N ARG A 33 21.80 -1.16 -32.41
CA ARG A 33 21.46 -1.93 -31.20
C ARG A 33 21.54 -1.07 -29.94
N LEU A 34 22.52 -0.16 -29.87
CA LEU A 34 22.69 0.76 -28.75
C LEU A 34 21.55 1.79 -28.71
N GLU A 35 21.12 2.29 -29.87
CA GLU A 35 19.97 3.18 -30.03
C GLU A 35 18.68 2.51 -29.54
N LEU A 36 18.43 1.27 -29.97
CA LEU A 36 17.28 0.46 -29.54
C LEU A 36 17.32 0.17 -28.04
N ALA A 37 18.48 -0.19 -27.49
CA ALA A 37 18.66 -0.39 -26.05
C ALA A 37 18.42 0.90 -25.27
N ARG A 38 18.86 2.05 -25.78
CA ARG A 38 18.59 3.36 -25.17
C ARG A 38 17.09 3.69 -25.19
N GLN A 39 16.42 3.45 -26.31
CA GLN A 39 14.98 3.65 -26.42
C GLN A 39 14.20 2.76 -25.46
N GLN A 40 14.52 1.47 -25.40
CA GLN A 40 13.92 0.55 -24.42
C GLN A 40 14.19 0.98 -22.97
N SER A 41 15.41 1.43 -22.66
CA SER A 41 15.72 1.93 -21.33
C SER A 41 14.94 3.21 -20.98
N ALA A 42 14.75 4.11 -21.94
CA ALA A 42 13.99 5.33 -21.74
C ALA A 42 12.49 5.07 -21.60
N GLU A 43 11.95 4.10 -22.33
CA GLU A 43 10.58 3.64 -22.16
C GLU A 43 10.37 2.97 -20.79
N GLN A 44 11.27 2.07 -20.39
CA GLN A 44 11.22 1.46 -19.05
C GLN A 44 11.38 2.49 -17.94
N GLN A 45 12.22 3.50 -18.13
CA GLN A 45 12.41 4.55 -17.14
C GLN A 45 11.16 5.42 -16.99
N LYS A 46 10.44 5.69 -18.10
CA LYS A 46 9.15 6.38 -18.06
C LYS A 46 8.08 5.55 -17.35
N THR A 47 7.99 4.25 -17.64
CA THR A 47 7.01 3.38 -16.96
C THR A 47 7.33 3.22 -15.49
N LEU A 48 8.60 3.07 -15.11
CA LEU A 48 9.05 3.05 -13.71
C LEU A 48 8.79 4.36 -12.99
N ALA A 49 9.03 5.51 -13.62
CA ALA A 49 8.73 6.81 -13.03
C ALA A 49 7.22 6.99 -12.80
N GLN A 50 6.39 6.52 -13.74
CA GLN A 50 4.94 6.55 -13.62
C GLN A 50 4.44 5.60 -12.52
N GLN A 51 5.05 4.41 -12.41
CA GLN A 51 4.76 3.46 -11.34
C GLN A 51 5.23 4.00 -9.97
N ALA A 52 6.41 4.61 -9.90
CA ALA A 52 6.92 5.23 -8.68
C ALA A 52 6.06 6.42 -8.25
N GLY A 53 5.52 7.19 -9.20
CA GLY A 53 4.54 8.25 -8.93
C GLY A 53 3.26 7.70 -8.31
N LEU A 54 2.72 6.58 -8.84
CA LEU A 54 1.56 5.91 -8.25
C LEU A 54 1.84 5.27 -6.89
N ILE A 55 3.03 4.68 -6.70
CA ILE A 55 3.42 4.09 -5.42
C ILE A 55 3.60 5.18 -4.37
N ALA A 56 4.17 6.33 -4.75
CA ALA A 56 4.31 7.47 -3.85
C ALA A 56 2.95 8.00 -3.39
N THR A 57 1.96 8.10 -4.28
CA THR A 57 0.61 8.53 -3.88
C THR A 57 -0.12 7.49 -3.03
N LEU A 58 0.06 6.19 -3.30
CA LEU A 58 -0.48 5.13 -2.44
C LEU A 58 0.18 5.14 -1.06
N GLN A 59 1.50 5.32 -0.98
CA GLN A 59 2.22 5.37 0.29
C GLN A 59 1.80 6.56 1.17
N THR A 60 1.58 7.74 0.57
CA THR A 60 1.09 8.90 1.35
C THR A 60 -0.32 8.64 1.87
N GLN A 61 -1.17 7.99 1.08
CA GLN A 61 -2.53 7.64 1.49
C GLN A 61 -2.55 6.56 2.59
N ASP A 62 -1.72 5.54 2.48
CA ASP A 62 -1.55 4.49 3.50
C ASP A 62 -0.98 5.05 4.81
N ALA A 63 -0.01 5.98 4.73
CA ALA A 63 0.54 6.64 5.91
C ALA A 63 -0.54 7.45 6.64
N GLN A 64 -1.34 8.22 5.92
CA GLN A 64 -2.46 8.97 6.51
C GLN A 64 -3.52 8.03 7.11
N ASN A 65 -3.87 6.96 6.41
CA ASN A 65 -4.84 5.98 6.90
C ASN A 65 -4.36 5.28 8.18
N ARG A 66 -3.07 4.92 8.26
CA ARG A 66 -2.48 4.37 9.49
C ARG A 66 -2.56 5.31 10.68
N VAL A 67 -2.32 6.60 10.47
CA VAL A 67 -2.41 7.60 11.55
C VAL A 67 -3.84 7.74 12.04
N LEU A 68 -4.81 7.79 11.13
CA LEU A 68 -6.24 7.84 11.48
C LEU A 68 -6.71 6.58 12.21
N MET A 69 -6.30 5.40 11.73
CA MET A 69 -6.59 4.12 12.39
C MET A 69 -5.97 4.04 13.79
N ALA A 70 -4.73 4.51 13.97
CA ALA A 70 -4.08 4.54 15.28
C ALA A 70 -4.81 5.49 16.25
N ALA A 71 -5.22 6.67 15.79
CA ALA A 71 -5.98 7.62 16.60
C ALA A 71 -7.34 7.04 17.02
N GLN A 72 -8.06 6.39 16.09
CA GLN A 72 -9.34 5.76 16.37
C GLN A 72 -9.22 4.60 17.37
N GLN A 73 -8.21 3.74 17.20
CA GLN A 73 -7.93 2.66 18.14
C GLN A 73 -7.60 3.19 19.54
N GLN A 74 -6.82 4.26 19.63
CA GLN A 74 -6.46 4.87 20.91
C GLN A 74 -7.70 5.44 21.61
N GLN A 75 -8.61 6.08 20.86
CA GLN A 75 -9.87 6.59 21.39
C GLN A 75 -10.77 5.45 21.89
N GLU A 76 -10.92 4.36 21.12
CA GLU A 76 -11.69 3.20 21.58
C GLU A 76 -11.10 2.57 22.84
N GLN A 77 -9.77 2.44 22.92
CA GLN A 77 -9.11 1.91 24.11
C GLN A 77 -9.35 2.79 25.33
N GLN A 78 -9.26 4.12 25.17
CA GLN A 78 -9.60 5.06 26.24
C GLN A 78 -11.04 4.92 26.68
N LEU A 79 -11.97 4.79 25.73
CA LEU A 79 -13.39 4.61 26.04
C LEU A 79 -13.65 3.30 26.81
N ARG A 80 -12.99 2.20 26.40
CA ARG A 80 -13.06 0.92 27.12
C ARG A 80 -12.51 1.04 28.54
N GLN A 81 -11.34 1.66 28.71
CA GLN A 81 -10.77 1.86 30.04
C GLN A 81 -11.69 2.71 30.92
N GLN A 82 -12.28 3.76 30.35
CA GLN A 82 -13.19 4.62 31.09
C GLN A 82 -14.46 3.87 31.48
N ALA A 83 -15.04 3.08 30.57
CA ALA A 83 -16.19 2.22 30.83
C ALA A 83 -15.90 1.21 31.96
N ASP A 84 -14.74 0.54 31.92
CA ASP A 84 -14.31 -0.40 32.96
C ASP A 84 -14.15 0.28 34.31
N LEU A 85 -13.56 1.48 34.35
CA LEU A 85 -13.41 2.26 35.56
C LEU A 85 -14.76 2.71 36.13
N TYR A 86 -15.67 3.19 35.29
CA TYR A 86 -17.03 3.53 35.71
C TYR A 86 -17.75 2.30 36.24
N GLN A 87 -17.71 1.17 35.53
CA GLN A 87 -18.36 -0.06 35.97
C GLN A 87 -17.81 -0.56 37.30
N ARG A 88 -16.49 -0.49 37.53
CA ARG A 88 -15.89 -0.81 38.84
C ARG A 88 -16.38 0.13 39.93
N LYS A 89 -16.41 1.44 39.68
CA LYS A 89 -16.93 2.43 40.65
C LYS A 89 -18.39 2.16 41.00
N TYR A 90 -19.24 1.87 40.03
CA TYR A 90 -20.63 1.49 40.28
C TYR A 90 -20.71 0.22 41.12
N ARG A 91 -19.92 -0.80 40.77
CA ARG A 91 -19.91 -2.07 41.50
C ARG A 91 -19.42 -1.90 42.94
N ASP A 92 -18.41 -1.08 43.18
CA ASP A 92 -17.90 -0.78 44.52
C ASP A 92 -18.89 0.05 45.36
N ALA A 93 -19.58 1.02 44.76
CA ALA A 93 -20.62 1.79 45.43
C ALA A 93 -21.82 0.91 45.84
N ILE A 94 -22.16 -0.06 44.99
CA ILE A 94 -23.27 -0.99 45.20
C ILE A 94 -22.90 -2.13 46.16
N LYS A 95 -21.61 -2.52 46.23
CA LYS A 95 -21.12 -3.66 47.02
C LYS A 95 -21.48 -3.61 48.51
N ASN A 96 -21.56 -2.42 49.09
CA ASN A 96 -21.88 -2.25 50.52
C ASN A 96 -23.39 -2.14 50.79
N ASN A 97 -24.23 -2.13 49.75
CA ASN A 97 -25.68 -1.96 49.89
C ASN A 97 -26.39 -3.30 49.68
N LYS A 98 -26.97 -3.86 50.76
CA LYS A 98 -27.59 -5.20 50.75
C LYS A 98 -28.71 -5.33 49.71
N CYS A 99 -29.52 -4.29 49.51
CA CYS A 99 -30.61 -4.31 48.53
C CYS A 99 -30.15 -4.33 47.07
N ALA A 100 -28.93 -3.87 46.77
CA ALA A 100 -28.41 -3.82 45.41
C ALA A 100 -27.44 -4.98 45.09
N ALA A 101 -27.07 -5.77 46.10
CA ALA A 101 -26.38 -7.05 45.94
C ALA A 101 -27.34 -8.21 45.61
N GLU A 102 -28.63 -8.08 45.98
CA GLU A 102 -29.65 -9.04 45.59
C GLU A 102 -29.96 -8.95 44.09
N ARG A 103 -30.10 -10.13 43.46
CA ARG A 103 -30.50 -10.20 42.05
C ARG A 103 -31.89 -9.62 41.94
N MET A 104 -32.03 -8.58 41.11
CA MET A 104 -33.32 -7.94 40.86
C MET A 104 -34.33 -9.02 40.41
N PRO A 105 -35.49 -9.14 41.07
CA PRO A 105 -36.43 -10.23 40.81
C PRO A 105 -36.95 -10.16 39.37
N ASP A 106 -37.01 -11.32 38.69
CA ASP A 106 -37.30 -11.42 37.26
C ASP A 106 -38.62 -10.72 36.86
N ALA A 107 -39.63 -10.71 37.73
CA ALA A 107 -40.89 -10.01 37.50
C ALA A 107 -40.73 -8.49 37.29
N VAL A 108 -39.77 -7.85 37.99
CA VAL A 108 -39.50 -6.42 37.83
C VAL A 108 -38.66 -6.16 36.58
N LEU A 109 -37.74 -7.07 36.25
CA LEU A 109 -36.99 -7.05 34.99
C LEU A 109 -37.91 -7.22 33.78
N GLU A 110 -38.93 -8.08 33.87
CA GLU A 110 -39.91 -8.29 32.81
C GLU A 110 -40.83 -7.07 32.66
N LEU A 111 -41.20 -6.40 33.76
CA LEU A 111 -41.96 -5.15 33.71
C LEU A 111 -41.17 -4.00 33.09
N LEU A 112 -39.89 -3.84 33.44
CA LEU A 112 -38.99 -2.83 32.86
C LEU A 112 -38.74 -3.10 31.38
N ARG A 113 -38.42 -4.35 31.02
CA ARG A 113 -38.20 -4.75 29.62
C ARG A 113 -39.48 -4.66 28.80
N GLY A 114 -40.63 -4.99 29.41
CA GLY A 114 -41.96 -4.85 28.83
C GLY A 114 -42.35 -3.39 28.56
N ALA A 115 -42.03 -2.48 29.48
CA ALA A 115 -42.21 -1.04 29.31
C ALA A 115 -41.34 -0.50 28.15
N ASP A 116 -40.08 -0.92 28.06
CA ASP A 116 -39.19 -0.57 26.94
C ASP A 116 -39.67 -1.15 25.60
N THR A 117 -40.18 -2.37 25.56
CA THR A 117 -40.76 -2.94 24.32
C THR A 117 -42.05 -2.25 23.89
N THR A 118 -42.83 -1.72 24.82
CA THR A 118 -44.06 -0.97 24.49
C THR A 118 -43.70 0.40 23.90
N ALA A 119 -42.69 1.08 24.47
CA ALA A 119 -42.16 2.33 23.93
C ALA A 119 -41.49 2.14 22.56
N ALA A 120 -40.70 1.07 22.37
CA ALA A 120 -40.07 0.77 21.07
C ALA A 120 -41.06 0.33 19.98
N SER A 121 -42.22 -0.20 20.36
CA SER A 121 -43.28 -0.58 19.40
C SER A 121 -44.11 0.62 18.91
N ALA A 122 -44.22 1.68 19.71
CA ALA A 122 -44.94 2.90 19.35
C ALA A 122 -44.17 3.80 18.37
N ASP A 123 -42.84 3.63 18.27
CA ASP A 123 -41.94 4.50 17.50
C ASP A 123 -41.40 3.85 16.21
N ARG A 124 -41.97 2.71 15.78
CA ARG A 124 -41.72 2.18 14.43
C ARG A 124 -42.67 2.86 13.44
N PRO A 125 -42.23 3.84 12.63
CA PRO A 125 -42.99 4.20 11.45
C PRO A 125 -43.01 2.98 10.54
N VAL A 126 -44.20 2.41 10.37
CA VAL A 126 -44.49 1.53 9.23
C VAL A 126 -44.30 2.37 7.99
N ALA A 127 -43.15 2.21 7.33
CA ALA A 127 -42.94 2.77 6.01
C ALA A 127 -43.84 2.02 5.00
N PRO A 128 -44.45 2.72 4.03
CA PRO A 128 -45.25 2.10 2.97
C PRO A 128 -44.42 1.21 2.05
#